data_AF-A0A954QKR9-F1
#
_entry.id   AF-A0A954QKR9-F1
#
_cell.length_a   1.000
_cell.length_b   1.000
_cell.length_c   1.000
_cell.angle_alpha   90.00
_cell.angle_beta   90.00
_cell.angle_gamma   90.00
#
_symmetry.space_group_name_H-M   'P 1'
#
loop_
_entity.id
_entity.type
_entity.pdbx_description
1 polymer ?
#
loop_
_entity_poly.entity_id
_entity_poly.type
_entity_poly.pdbx_seq_one_letter_code
_entity_poly.pdbx_strand_id
1 'polypeptide(L)'
;MDDWPDAKIRNNADWYIRKHAMDPESWRYTRLADHHPEVVSHFGLQSGELLIVTSYISDSSWYALTTRRIVGTHDGSDIDLAATDISDDRFGNFKGYGDAQTEVM
;
A
#
# COMPACT_ATOMS: atom_id res chain seq x y z
N MET A 1 21.43 3.44 6.49
CA MET A 1 20.48 2.37 6.87
C MET A 1 20.36 1.54 5.60
N ASP A 2 21.43 0.80 5.29
CA ASP A 2 21.77 0.45 3.89
C ASP A 2 21.49 -1.00 3.53
N ASP A 3 20.98 -1.80 4.47
CA ASP A 3 20.65 -3.21 4.26
C ASP A 3 19.14 -3.46 4.33
N TRP A 4 18.32 -2.47 3.97
CA TRP A 4 16.89 -2.70 3.84
C TRP A 4 16.64 -3.55 2.57
N PRO A 5 16.01 -4.73 2.68
CA PRO A 5 15.93 -5.67 1.57
C PRO A 5 14.79 -5.31 0.61
N ASP A 6 14.76 -4.08 0.10
CA ASP A 6 13.67 -3.49 -0.71
C ASP A 6 13.22 -4.43 -1.83
N ALA A 7 14.15 -4.95 -2.64
CA ALA A 7 13.84 -5.86 -3.74
C ALA A 7 13.16 -7.16 -3.27
N LYS A 8 13.60 -7.72 -2.14
CA LYS A 8 13.01 -8.94 -1.57
C LYS A 8 11.62 -8.67 -1.01
N ILE A 9 11.43 -7.53 -0.35
CA ILE A 9 10.11 -7.10 0.16
C ILE A 9 9.15 -6.93 -1.01
N ARG A 10 9.56 -6.20 -2.06
CA ARG A 10 8.75 -5.97 -3.26
C ARG A 10 8.33 -7.29 -3.93
N ASN A 11 9.28 -8.20 -4.15
CA ASN A 11 9.01 -9.49 -4.79
C ASN A 11 8.06 -10.35 -3.95
N ASN A 12 8.27 -10.41 -2.63
CA ASN A 12 7.39 -11.17 -1.75
C ASN A 12 5.98 -10.57 -1.69
N ALA A 13 5.87 -9.24 -1.60
CA ALA A 13 4.59 -8.55 -1.57
C ALA A 13 3.81 -8.76 -2.88
N ASP A 14 4.45 -8.57 -4.04
CA ASP A 14 3.82 -8.81 -5.35
C ASP A 14 3.37 -10.27 -5.49
N TRP A 15 4.23 -11.23 -5.13
CA TRP A 15 3.86 -12.65 -5.15
C TRP A 15 2.67 -12.95 -4.24
N TYR A 16 2.66 -12.42 -3.02
CA TYR A 16 1.59 -12.68 -2.05
C TYR A 16 0.26 -12.09 -2.54
N ILE A 17 0.28 -10.86 -3.04
CA ILE A 17 -0.90 -10.21 -3.60
C ILE A 17 -1.43 -11.02 -4.77
N ARG A 18 -0.58 -11.35 -5.76
CA ARG A 18 -1.00 -12.09 -6.96
C ARG A 18 -1.48 -13.50 -6.65
N LYS A 19 -0.93 -14.15 -5.62
CA LYS A 19 -1.33 -15.49 -5.21
C LYS A 19 -2.68 -15.52 -4.49
N HIS A 20 -2.99 -14.49 -3.70
CA HIS A 20 -4.13 -14.50 -2.78
C HIS A 20 -5.30 -13.61 -3.21
N ALA A 21 -5.09 -12.67 -4.14
CA ALA A 21 -6.16 -11.90 -4.76
C ALA A 21 -6.82 -12.68 -5.92
N MET A 22 -8.10 -12.39 -6.19
CA MET A 22 -8.82 -13.03 -7.30
C MET A 22 -8.28 -12.61 -8.67
N ASP A 23 -8.18 -11.31 -8.93
CA ASP A 23 -7.64 -10.75 -10.17
C ASP A 23 -7.19 -9.30 -9.93
N PRO A 24 -5.91 -9.08 -9.56
CA PRO A 24 -5.38 -7.74 -9.32
C PRO A 24 -5.47 -6.79 -10.52
N GLU A 25 -5.44 -7.33 -11.74
CA GLU A 25 -5.47 -6.53 -12.97
C GLU A 25 -6.88 -5.97 -13.22
N SER A 26 -7.92 -6.57 -12.61
CA SER A 26 -9.29 -6.06 -12.65
C SER A 26 -9.57 -4.90 -11.68
N TRP A 27 -8.63 -4.56 -10.80
CA TRP A 27 -8.86 -3.55 -9.77
C TRP A 27 -8.91 -2.14 -10.37
N ARG A 28 -10.12 -1.57 -10.40
CA ARG A 28 -10.39 -0.27 -11.05
C ARG A 28 -9.49 0.88 -10.61
N TYR A 29 -9.15 0.95 -9.32
CA TYR A 29 -8.43 2.09 -8.73
C TYR A 29 -7.04 1.73 -8.24
N THR A 30 -6.58 0.49 -8.43
CA THR A 30 -5.39 -0.03 -7.76
C THR A 30 -4.47 -0.66 -8.78
N ARG A 31 -3.18 -0.29 -8.73
CA ARG A 31 -2.16 -0.76 -9.68
C ARG A 31 -0.95 -1.32 -8.96
N LEU A 32 -0.58 -2.55 -9.32
CA LEU A 32 0.65 -3.22 -8.86
C LEU A 32 1.83 -2.96 -9.79
N ALA A 33 1.58 -2.69 -11.07
CA ALA A 33 2.54 -2.28 -12.09
C ALA A 33 2.01 -1.05 -12.81
N ASP A 34 2.85 -0.36 -13.58
CA ASP A 34 2.47 0.87 -14.32
C ASP A 34 1.73 1.89 -13.42
N HIS A 35 2.35 2.17 -12.27
CA HIS A 35 1.81 3.00 -11.20
C HIS A 35 1.25 4.34 -11.68
N HIS A 36 0.20 4.82 -11.01
CA HIS A 36 -0.49 6.06 -11.36
C HIS A 36 0.49 7.25 -11.37
N PRO A 37 0.72 7.92 -12.52
CA PRO A 37 1.59 9.10 -12.57
C PRO A 37 1.14 10.22 -11.63
N GLU A 38 -0.18 10.34 -11.44
CA GLU A 38 -0.82 11.25 -10.49
C GLU A 38 -0.25 11.01 -9.09
N VAL A 39 -0.28 9.77 -8.62
CA VAL A 39 0.23 9.36 -7.29
C VAL A 39 1.73 9.59 -7.18
N VAL A 40 2.51 9.13 -8.16
CA VAL A 40 3.99 9.21 -8.10
C VAL A 40 4.48 10.66 -8.13
N SER A 41 3.70 11.59 -8.67
CA SER A 41 4.06 13.02 -8.70
C SER A 41 3.98 13.70 -7.32
N HIS A 42 3.26 13.11 -6.35
CA HIS A 42 3.04 13.73 -5.04
C HIS A 42 4.18 13.51 -4.03
N PHE A 43 5.10 12.57 -4.26
CA PHE A 43 6.16 12.25 -3.29
C PHE A 43 7.44 11.77 -3.96
N GLY A 44 8.56 11.91 -3.25
CA GLY A 44 9.84 11.35 -3.65
C GLY A 44 10.11 10.02 -2.96
N LEU A 45 10.65 9.05 -3.69
CA LEU A 45 11.17 7.82 -3.12
C LEU A 45 12.54 8.07 -2.47
N GLN A 46 12.78 7.43 -1.33
CA GLN A 46 14.11 7.32 -0.75
C GLN A 46 15.01 6.46 -1.64
N SER A 47 16.32 6.59 -1.49
CA SER A 47 17.28 5.77 -2.22
C SER A 47 17.05 4.28 -1.95
N GLY A 48 16.75 3.53 -3.01
CA GLY A 48 16.47 2.09 -2.98
C GLY A 48 15.02 1.71 -2.65
N GLU A 49 14.18 2.65 -2.20
CA GLU A 49 12.76 2.42 -1.93
C GLU A 49 12.02 2.08 -3.23
N LEU A 50 11.14 1.08 -3.18
CA LEU A 50 10.37 0.60 -4.33
C LEU A 50 8.87 0.72 -4.07
N LEU A 51 8.12 1.13 -5.09
CA LEU A 51 6.66 1.10 -5.06
C LEU A 51 6.16 -0.34 -5.06
N ILE A 52 5.16 -0.64 -4.22
CA ILE A 52 4.46 -1.93 -4.19
C ILE A 52 3.08 -1.81 -4.85
N VAL A 53 2.28 -0.86 -4.39
CA VAL A 53 0.96 -0.60 -4.93
C VAL A 53 0.66 0.88 -4.89
N THR A 54 -0.08 1.35 -5.89
CA THR A 54 -0.69 2.68 -5.88
C THR A 54 -2.19 2.56 -6.02
N SER A 55 -2.94 3.35 -5.27
CA SER A 55 -4.36 3.55 -5.49
C SER A 55 -4.69 5.02 -5.72
N TYR A 56 -5.60 5.29 -6.65
CA TYR A 56 -6.02 6.63 -7.00
C TYR A 56 -7.53 6.69 -7.24
N ILE A 57 -8.22 7.51 -6.45
CA ILE A 57 -9.65 7.81 -6.62
C ILE A 57 -9.81 9.30 -7.00
N SER A 58 -9.07 10.19 -6.33
CA SER A 58 -9.01 11.62 -6.59
C SER A 58 -7.74 12.23 -5.98
N ASP A 59 -7.45 13.50 -6.27
CA ASP A 59 -6.36 14.26 -5.64
C ASP A 59 -6.46 14.31 -4.10
N SER A 60 -7.67 14.15 -3.55
CA SER A 60 -7.93 14.12 -2.10
C SER A 60 -8.02 12.71 -1.50
N SER A 61 -7.91 11.67 -2.34
CA SER A 61 -8.05 10.27 -1.93
C SER A 61 -7.17 9.37 -2.80
N TRP A 62 -5.93 9.18 -2.38
CA TRP A 62 -4.94 8.35 -3.03
C TRP A 62 -3.94 7.82 -2.01
N TYR A 63 -3.27 6.71 -2.33
CA TYR A 63 -2.13 6.25 -1.54
C TYR A 63 -1.12 5.46 -2.39
N ALA A 64 0.10 5.39 -1.90
CA ALA A 64 1.11 4.44 -2.33
C ALA A 64 1.62 3.66 -1.12
N LEU A 65 1.64 2.34 -1.23
CA LEU A 65 2.42 1.49 -0.35
C LEU A 65 3.77 1.25 -1.04
N THR A 66 4.84 1.54 -0.33
CA THR A 66 6.21 1.25 -0.75
C THR A 66 6.79 0.16 0.13
N THR A 67 8.03 -0.24 -0.17
CA THR A 67 8.81 -1.16 0.67
C THR A 67 9.17 -0.61 2.04
N ARG A 68 8.92 0.68 2.31
CA ARG A 68 9.34 1.36 3.55
C ARG A 68 8.24 2.12 4.25
N ARG A 69 7.14 2.48 3.58
CA ARG A 69 6.09 3.32 4.14
C ARG A 69 4.79 3.26 3.35
N ILE A 70 3.74 3.80 3.97
CA ILE A 70 2.51 4.20 3.31
C ILE A 70 2.53 5.72 3.21
N VAL A 71 2.34 6.25 2.01
CA VAL A 71 2.16 7.68 1.75
C VAL A 71 0.84 7.91 1.04
N GLY A 72 0.15 9.02 1.31
CA GLY A 72 -1.13 9.27 0.68
C GLY A 72 -1.88 10.45 1.26
N THR A 73 -3.11 10.60 0.79
CA THR A 73 -4.10 11.51 1.35
C THR A 73 -5.44 10.78 1.38
N HIS A 74 -6.21 10.94 2.45
CA HIS A 74 -7.58 10.46 2.54
C HIS A 74 -8.47 11.56 3.14
N ASP A 75 -9.55 11.92 2.43
CA ASP A 75 -10.44 13.03 2.77
C ASP A 75 -9.68 14.33 3.11
N GLY A 76 -8.60 14.58 2.36
CA GLY A 76 -7.74 15.76 2.53
C GLY A 76 -6.77 15.70 3.72
N SER A 77 -6.72 14.59 4.45
CA SER A 77 -5.72 14.35 5.50
C SER A 77 -4.54 13.56 4.96
N ASP A 78 -3.34 14.09 5.13
CA ASP A 78 -2.11 13.46 4.66
C ASP A 78 -1.68 12.29 5.54
N ILE A 79 -1.08 11.30 4.90
CA ILE A 79 -0.57 10.06 5.48
C ILE A 79 0.89 9.94 5.03
N ASP A 80 1.81 9.81 5.99
CA ASP A 80 3.20 9.38 5.76
C ASP A 80 3.62 8.55 6.98
N LEU A 81 3.52 7.23 6.84
CA LEU A 81 3.71 6.28 7.94
C LEU A 81 4.75 5.24 7.57
N ALA A 82 5.80 5.10 8.38
CA ALA A 82 6.80 4.06 8.16
C ALA A 82 6.17 2.67 8.29
N ALA A 83 6.56 1.74 7.41
CA ALA A 83 6.04 0.38 7.40
C ALA A 83 6.33 -0.37 8.71
N THR A 84 7.40 0.01 9.42
CA THR A 84 7.74 -0.52 10.74
C THR A 84 6.80 -0.08 11.85
N ASP A 85 6.11 1.05 11.66
CA ASP A 85 5.21 1.63 12.64
C ASP A 85 3.79 1.10 12.49
N ILE A 86 3.53 0.30 11.45
CA ILE A 86 2.28 -0.42 11.24
C ILE A 86 2.26 -1.62 12.20
N SER A 87 1.66 -1.42 13.38
CA SER A 87 1.55 -2.46 14.41
C SER A 87 0.27 -3.29 14.29
N ASP A 88 -0.77 -2.75 13.67
CA ASP A 88 -2.09 -3.37 13.53
C ASP A 88 -2.74 -2.89 12.22
N ASP A 89 -3.49 -3.77 11.56
CA ASP A 89 -4.31 -3.44 10.40
C ASP A 89 -5.74 -3.94 10.64
N ARG A 90 -6.70 -3.03 10.50
CA ARG A 90 -8.12 -3.36 10.54
C ARG A 90 -8.65 -3.50 9.14
N PHE A 91 -8.38 -4.66 8.55
CA PHE A 91 -8.97 -5.03 7.27
C PHE A 91 -10.33 -5.71 7.45
N GLY A 92 -11.41 -4.98 7.18
CA GLY A 92 -12.75 -5.54 7.11
C GLY A 92 -13.75 -4.88 8.04
N ASN A 93 -14.58 -3.99 7.49
CA ASN A 93 -16.01 -3.90 7.83
C ASN A 93 -16.83 -3.06 6.83
N PHE A 94 -16.45 -3.01 5.55
CA PHE A 94 -17.23 -2.26 4.54
C PHE A 94 -18.60 -2.89 4.20
N LYS A 95 -18.94 -4.06 4.77
CA LYS A 95 -20.22 -4.75 4.57
C LYS A 95 -21.03 -4.99 5.85
N GLY A 96 -20.60 -4.49 7.01
CA GLY A 96 -21.37 -4.62 8.27
C GLY A 96 -21.59 -6.06 8.76
N TYR A 97 -20.68 -6.99 8.42
CA TYR A 97 -20.72 -8.37 8.92
C TYR A 97 -19.39 -8.74 9.55
N GLY A 98 -19.39 -8.91 10.88
CA GLY A 98 -18.44 -9.75 11.60
C GLY A 98 -17.33 -9.01 12.34
N ASP A 99 -17.55 -8.77 13.64
CA ASP A 99 -16.52 -8.50 14.64
C ASP A 99 -15.59 -9.71 14.84
N ALA A 100 -14.85 -10.12 13.81
CA ALA A 100 -13.75 -11.07 13.99
C ALA A 100 -12.47 -10.28 14.27
N GLN A 101 -12.31 -9.85 15.52
CA GLN A 101 -11.00 -9.41 16.01
C GLN A 101 -10.05 -10.59 15.95
N THR A 102 -8.94 -10.43 15.22
CA THR A 102 -7.79 -11.33 15.31
C THR A 102 -6.71 -10.58 16.06
N GLU A 103 -6.60 -10.83 17.36
CA GLU A 103 -5.40 -10.51 18.13
C GLU A 103 -4.32 -11.54 17.78
N VAL A 104 -3.11 -11.07 17.46
CA VAL A 104 -1.90 -11.89 17.53
C VAL A 104 -0.88 -11.11 18.35
N MET A 105 -0.41 -11.75 19.43
CA MET A 105 0.63 -11.27 20.35
C MET A 105 1.98 -11.09 19.67
#